data_AF-A0A959PBX0-F1
#
_entry.id   AF-A0A959PBX0-F1
#
_cell.length_a   1.000
_cell.length_b   1.000
_cell.length_c   1.000
_cell.angle_alpha   90.00
_cell.angle_beta   90.00
_cell.angle_gamma   90.00
#
_symmetry.space_group_name_H-M   'P 1'
#
loop_
_entity.id
_entity.type
_entity.pdbx_description
1 polymer ?
#
loop_
_entity_poly.entity_id
_entity_poly.type
_entity_poly.pdbx_seq_one_letter_code
_entity_poly.pdbx_strand_id
1 'polypeptide(L)'
;MKKHLSFQWTVAVAFVLVTLSASSQTEIEGCTYFYACNYNPEATVHIDICEWQSCLGCTYFGAANYNDEALIFDGSCILDFSPYAANGDLNDDGIINFGDLMPFLGMFGATCDWTVTPDECPTWEPSTDNCTSIYACNYNPEATIDDGSCVFEGCGGCTWPCADNYDPCARWEDETCQFLLSSNGCIPIGQSACNADFNHNGSIETGDLLILLSLYGSLLI
;
A
#
# COMPACT_ATOMS: atom_id res chain seq x y z
N MET A 1 93.46 0.60 33.93
CA MET A 1 93.73 -0.38 32.86
C MET A 1 92.44 -1.15 32.58
N LYS A 2 91.94 -1.08 31.35
CA LYS A 2 90.73 -1.78 30.86
C LYS A 2 91.01 -3.28 30.69
N LYS A 3 90.03 -4.11 31.07
CA LYS A 3 89.73 -5.50 30.63
C LYS A 3 88.48 -5.91 31.47
N HIS A 4 87.35 -6.41 30.98
CA HIS A 4 86.99 -7.19 29.80
C HIS A 4 85.49 -6.94 29.45
N LEU A 5 85.14 -7.13 28.17
CA LEU A 5 83.80 -7.48 27.64
C LEU A 5 83.16 -8.62 28.47
N SER A 6 81.85 -8.86 28.58
CA SER A 6 80.64 -8.63 27.77
C SER A 6 79.42 -8.94 28.66
N PHE A 7 78.21 -8.44 28.37
CA PHE A 7 76.98 -9.25 28.33
C PHE A 7 75.80 -8.44 27.74
N GLN A 8 74.89 -9.17 27.11
CA GLN A 8 74.01 -8.75 26.03
C GLN A 8 72.81 -7.88 26.42
N TRP A 9 72.33 -7.13 25.42
CA TRP A 9 71.15 -6.28 25.43
C TRP A 9 69.86 -7.10 25.51
N THR A 10 68.90 -6.66 26.32
CA THR A 10 67.49 -6.59 25.92
C THR A 10 66.75 -5.63 26.83
N VAL A 11 66.32 -4.51 26.25
CA VAL A 11 65.50 -3.47 26.90
C VAL A 11 64.05 -3.81 26.59
N ALA A 12 63.22 -4.00 27.61
CA ALA A 12 61.76 -4.03 27.46
C ALA A 12 61.18 -2.79 28.17
N VAL A 13 61.01 -1.70 27.43
CA VAL A 13 60.23 -0.53 27.87
C VAL A 13 58.80 -0.81 27.47
N ALA A 14 57.93 -1.01 28.46
CA ALA A 14 56.49 -1.15 28.27
C ALA A 14 55.91 0.20 27.84
N PHE A 15 55.73 0.40 26.54
CA PHE A 15 54.84 1.43 26.02
C PHE A 15 53.41 0.95 26.21
N VAL A 16 52.68 1.61 27.11
CA VAL A 16 51.21 1.56 27.12
C VAL A 16 50.76 2.28 25.85
N LEU A 17 50.63 1.52 24.76
CA LEU A 17 49.85 1.94 23.60
C LEU A 17 48.40 1.98 24.09
N VAL A 18 47.92 3.17 24.46
CA VAL A 18 46.49 3.42 24.41
C VAL A 18 46.13 3.30 22.93
N THR A 19 45.68 2.11 22.55
CA THR A 19 45.01 1.93 21.27
C THR A 19 43.79 2.83 21.33
N LEU A 20 43.83 3.96 20.63
CA LEU A 20 42.59 4.54 20.13
C LEU A 20 42.04 3.46 19.19
N SER A 21 41.26 2.52 19.74
CA SER A 21 40.23 1.89 18.93
C SER A 21 39.29 3.02 18.60
N ALA A 22 39.52 3.68 17.46
CA ALA A 22 38.42 4.27 16.74
C ALA A 22 37.38 3.15 16.70
N SER A 23 36.28 3.33 17.42
CA SER A 23 35.11 2.49 17.22
C SER A 23 34.68 2.80 15.80
N SER A 24 35.26 2.09 14.82
CA SER A 24 34.61 1.92 13.55
C SER A 24 33.35 1.15 13.91
N GLN A 25 32.28 1.91 14.17
CA GLN A 25 30.98 1.39 13.85
C GLN A 25 31.12 0.98 12.39
N THR A 26 30.83 -0.27 12.09
CA THR A 26 30.76 -0.73 10.72
C THR A 26 29.74 0.16 10.03
N GLU A 27 30.23 1.06 9.18
CA GLU A 27 29.40 1.86 8.30
C GLU A 27 28.86 0.89 7.25
N ILE A 28 27.60 0.54 7.43
CA ILE A 28 26.86 -0.31 6.51
C ILE A 28 26.10 0.68 5.63
N GLU A 29 26.59 0.85 4.41
CA GLU A 29 25.92 1.67 3.42
C GLU A 29 24.67 0.93 2.91
N GLY A 30 23.57 1.65 2.77
CA GLY A 30 22.36 1.10 2.18
C GLY A 30 21.20 2.08 2.22
N CYS A 31 20.06 1.65 1.67
CA CYS A 31 18.85 2.44 1.80
C CYS A 31 18.28 2.28 3.22
N THR A 32 18.19 3.39 3.96
CA THR A 32 17.64 3.41 5.34
C THR A 32 16.14 3.69 5.38
N TYR A 33 15.48 3.91 4.24
CA TYR A 33 14.04 4.13 4.18
C TYR A 33 13.32 2.80 4.19
N PHE A 34 12.50 2.54 5.22
CA PHE A 34 11.82 1.25 5.42
C PHE A 34 10.82 0.89 4.31
N TYR A 35 10.41 1.87 3.52
CA TYR A 35 9.49 1.75 2.38
C TYR A 35 10.22 1.65 1.04
N ALA A 36 11.56 1.68 1.00
CA ALA A 36 12.29 1.39 -0.22
C ALA A 36 12.34 -0.12 -0.49
N CYS A 37 12.27 -0.50 -1.76
CA CYS A 37 12.30 -1.90 -2.19
C CYS A 37 13.59 -2.63 -1.82
N ASN A 38 14.68 -1.88 -1.66
CA ASN A 38 15.98 -2.36 -1.20
C ASN A 38 16.34 -1.82 0.19
N TYR A 39 15.34 -1.61 1.05
CA TYR A 39 15.56 -1.25 2.45
C TYR A 39 16.53 -2.23 3.12
N ASN A 40 17.55 -1.68 3.77
CA ASN A 40 18.48 -2.42 4.60
C ASN A 40 18.35 -1.97 6.06
N PRO A 41 17.76 -2.80 6.96
CA PRO A 41 17.62 -2.45 8.37
C PRO A 41 18.96 -2.37 9.11
N GLU A 42 20.04 -2.90 8.55
CA GLU A 42 21.38 -2.81 9.12
C GLU A 42 22.14 -1.58 8.62
N ALA A 43 21.59 -0.82 7.64
CA ALA A 43 22.26 0.35 7.11
C ALA A 43 22.41 1.44 8.17
N THR A 44 23.65 1.81 8.46
CA THR A 44 24.02 2.90 9.37
C THR A 44 24.34 4.19 8.63
N VAL A 45 24.50 4.12 7.30
CA VAL A 45 24.73 5.27 6.41
C VAL A 45 23.77 5.20 5.22
N HIS A 46 22.94 6.25 5.07
CA HIS A 46 22.06 6.40 3.90
C HIS A 46 22.86 6.78 2.67
N ILE A 47 22.62 6.08 1.56
CA ILE A 47 23.17 6.40 0.25
C ILE A 47 22.06 6.42 -0.80
N ASP A 48 22.22 7.25 -1.83
CA ASP A 48 21.22 7.50 -2.90
C ASP A 48 21.09 6.34 -3.90
N ILE A 49 20.97 5.11 -3.39
CA ILE A 49 20.75 3.89 -4.17
C ILE A 49 19.37 3.29 -3.91
N CYS A 50 18.48 4.00 -3.21
CA CYS A 50 17.15 3.49 -2.89
C CYS A 50 16.35 3.19 -4.15
N GLU A 51 15.80 1.98 -4.21
CA GLU A 51 14.91 1.55 -5.26
C GLU A 51 13.46 1.74 -4.81
N TRP A 52 12.66 2.33 -5.69
CA TRP A 52 11.27 2.69 -5.39
C TRP A 52 10.24 1.94 -6.25
N GLN A 53 10.72 1.24 -7.29
CA GLN A 53 9.86 0.62 -8.30
C GLN A 53 10.12 -0.87 -8.49
N SER A 54 11.20 -1.42 -7.93
CA SER A 54 11.55 -2.82 -8.14
C SER A 54 10.65 -3.81 -7.40
N CYS A 55 9.99 -3.36 -6.34
CA CYS A 55 9.01 -4.11 -5.55
C CYS A 55 7.57 -3.64 -5.79
N LEU A 56 7.35 -2.78 -6.80
CA LEU A 56 6.02 -2.43 -7.24
C LEU A 56 5.42 -3.60 -8.02
N GLY A 57 4.17 -3.90 -7.75
CA GLY A 57 3.43 -4.88 -8.52
C GLY A 57 2.12 -5.26 -7.84
N CYS A 58 1.48 -6.28 -8.40
CA CYS A 58 0.25 -6.77 -7.84
C CYS A 58 0.49 -7.62 -6.59
N THR A 59 0.24 -7.07 -5.41
CA THR A 59 0.34 -7.76 -4.11
C THR A 59 -0.89 -8.61 -3.79
N TYR A 60 -1.90 -8.61 -4.66
CA TYR A 60 -3.16 -9.32 -4.44
C TYR A 60 -3.08 -10.78 -4.91
N PHE A 61 -3.05 -11.73 -3.97
CA PHE A 61 -2.91 -13.18 -4.23
C PHE A 61 -3.93 -13.77 -5.22
N GLY A 62 -5.09 -13.14 -5.38
CA GLY A 62 -6.15 -13.59 -6.31
C GLY A 62 -6.10 -12.96 -7.70
N ALA A 63 -5.11 -12.12 -8.03
CA ALA A 63 -4.99 -11.51 -9.35
C ALA A 63 -4.32 -12.44 -10.36
N ALA A 64 -4.71 -12.33 -11.64
CA ALA A 64 -4.07 -13.06 -12.73
C ALA A 64 -2.58 -12.72 -12.89
N ASN A 65 -2.17 -11.52 -12.48
CA ASN A 65 -0.79 -11.07 -12.48
C ASN A 65 -0.23 -10.84 -11.08
N TYR A 66 -0.73 -11.57 -10.07
CA TYR A 66 -0.15 -11.57 -8.73
C TYR A 66 1.38 -11.78 -8.79
N ASN A 67 2.11 -10.95 -8.05
CA ASN A 67 3.55 -11.01 -7.90
C ASN A 67 3.88 -11.16 -6.41
N ASP A 68 4.41 -12.31 -6.01
CA ASP A 68 4.82 -12.58 -4.62
C ASP A 68 6.12 -11.88 -4.21
N GLU A 69 6.86 -11.32 -5.16
CA GLU A 69 8.02 -10.45 -4.92
C GLU A 69 7.60 -8.97 -4.78
N ALA A 70 6.35 -8.61 -5.09
CA ALA A 70 5.85 -7.27 -4.90
C ALA A 70 5.57 -7.01 -3.41
N LEU A 71 6.06 -5.87 -2.92
CA LEU A 71 5.84 -5.39 -1.54
C LEU A 71 4.90 -4.18 -1.51
N ILE A 72 4.78 -3.47 -2.63
CA ILE A 72 4.00 -2.24 -2.75
C ILE A 72 3.01 -2.40 -3.91
N PHE A 73 1.74 -2.17 -3.62
CA PHE A 73 0.67 -2.17 -4.61
C PHE A 73 0.80 -0.95 -5.53
N ASP A 74 0.88 -1.20 -6.84
CA ASP A 74 1.08 -0.16 -7.86
C ASP A 74 -0.14 0.06 -8.77
N GLY A 75 -1.29 -0.55 -8.44
CA GLY A 75 -2.48 -0.49 -9.27
C GLY A 75 -2.42 -1.39 -10.51
N SER A 76 -1.34 -2.15 -10.73
CA SER A 76 -1.18 -2.99 -11.91
C SER A 76 -1.96 -4.29 -11.87
N CYS A 77 -2.63 -4.64 -10.75
CA CYS A 77 -3.38 -5.88 -10.64
C CYS A 77 -4.39 -6.03 -11.78
N ILE A 78 -4.07 -6.93 -12.70
CA ILE A 78 -5.02 -7.63 -13.54
C ILE A 78 -5.73 -8.58 -12.60
N LEU A 79 -6.70 -8.02 -11.90
CA LEU A 79 -7.81 -8.85 -11.45
C LEU A 79 -8.30 -9.49 -12.74
N ASP A 80 -8.18 -10.81 -12.85
CA ASP A 80 -9.06 -11.53 -13.76
C ASP A 80 -10.42 -11.21 -13.16
N PHE A 81 -10.99 -10.09 -13.58
CA PHE A 81 -12.40 -10.03 -13.78
C PHE A 81 -12.62 -11.19 -14.71
N SER A 82 -12.84 -12.35 -14.10
CA SER A 82 -13.79 -13.25 -14.66
C SER A 82 -14.91 -12.34 -15.13
N PRO A 83 -15.32 -12.41 -16.40
CA PRO A 83 -16.34 -11.55 -16.99
C PRO A 83 -17.72 -11.76 -16.31
N TYR A 84 -17.73 -12.08 -15.03
CA TYR A 84 -18.80 -12.61 -14.23
C TYR A 84 -19.47 -11.58 -13.32
N ALA A 85 -18.80 -10.49 -12.94
CA ALA A 85 -19.56 -9.28 -12.58
C ALA A 85 -20.25 -8.65 -13.82
N ALA A 86 -19.70 -8.90 -15.02
CA ALA A 86 -20.28 -8.43 -16.28
C ALA A 86 -21.36 -9.37 -16.87
N ASN A 87 -21.69 -10.50 -16.21
CA ASN A 87 -22.64 -11.46 -16.76
C ASN A 87 -23.93 -11.64 -15.94
N GLY A 88 -24.02 -11.08 -14.73
CA GLY A 88 -25.22 -11.18 -13.89
C GLY A 88 -25.26 -12.38 -12.93
N ASP A 89 -24.16 -13.12 -12.71
CA ASP A 89 -24.03 -14.10 -11.63
C ASP A 89 -23.61 -13.36 -10.35
N LEU A 90 -24.59 -12.97 -9.55
CA LEU A 90 -24.42 -12.11 -8.38
C LEU A 90 -24.20 -12.89 -7.09
N ASN A 91 -24.38 -14.21 -7.13
CA ASN A 91 -24.17 -15.11 -6.00
C ASN A 91 -22.96 -16.06 -6.19
N ASP A 92 -22.24 -15.92 -7.31
CA ASP A 92 -21.07 -16.70 -7.73
C ASP A 92 -21.34 -18.21 -7.78
N ASP A 93 -22.54 -18.63 -8.19
CA ASP A 93 -22.91 -20.05 -8.32
C ASP A 93 -22.61 -20.65 -9.71
N GLY A 94 -22.14 -19.82 -10.64
CA GLY A 94 -21.81 -20.18 -12.02
C GLY A 94 -23.00 -20.17 -12.98
N ILE A 95 -24.19 -19.75 -12.53
CA ILE A 95 -25.43 -19.79 -13.30
C ILE A 95 -26.26 -18.54 -13.09
N ILE A 96 -26.52 -17.77 -14.15
CA ILE A 96 -27.41 -16.61 -14.05
C ILE A 96 -28.88 -17.05 -14.02
N ASN A 97 -29.52 -16.97 -12.86
CA ASN A 97 -30.89 -17.42 -12.65
C ASN A 97 -31.64 -16.58 -11.57
N PHE A 98 -32.72 -17.12 -11.01
CA PHE A 98 -33.46 -16.45 -9.94
C PHE A 98 -32.62 -16.26 -8.67
N GLY A 99 -31.59 -17.09 -8.46
CA GLY A 99 -30.58 -16.96 -7.42
C GLY A 99 -29.88 -15.60 -7.43
N ASP A 100 -29.71 -14.99 -8.60
CA ASP A 100 -29.08 -13.68 -8.81
C ASP A 100 -30.08 -12.53 -8.76
N LEU A 101 -31.35 -12.80 -9.06
CA LEU A 101 -32.39 -11.79 -8.95
C LEU A 101 -32.62 -11.37 -7.49
N MET A 102 -32.46 -12.29 -6.54
CA MET A 102 -32.63 -11.98 -5.12
C MET A 102 -31.60 -10.95 -4.60
N PRO A 103 -30.28 -11.12 -4.79
CA PRO A 103 -29.30 -10.11 -4.43
C PRO A 103 -29.48 -8.82 -5.24
N PHE A 104 -29.81 -8.90 -6.54
CA PHE A 104 -30.11 -7.70 -7.35
C PHE A 104 -31.23 -6.85 -6.72
N LEU A 105 -32.36 -7.48 -6.37
CA LEU A 105 -33.50 -6.78 -5.77
C LEU A 105 -33.20 -6.22 -4.38
N GLY A 106 -32.25 -6.82 -3.66
CA GLY A 106 -31.75 -6.29 -2.38
C GLY A 106 -30.98 -4.97 -2.53
N MET A 107 -30.43 -4.71 -3.72
CA MET A 107 -29.62 -3.51 -4.03
C MET A 107 -30.32 -2.55 -5.00
N PHE A 108 -31.51 -2.89 -5.50
CA PHE A 108 -32.23 -2.06 -6.46
C PHE A 108 -32.56 -0.66 -5.90
N GLY A 109 -32.19 0.37 -6.66
CA GLY A 109 -32.33 1.76 -6.26
C GLY A 109 -31.17 2.30 -5.42
N ALA A 110 -30.11 1.51 -5.19
CA ALA A 110 -28.87 2.01 -4.63
C ALA A 110 -28.10 2.83 -5.68
N THR A 111 -27.48 3.92 -5.23
CA THR A 111 -26.51 4.66 -6.02
C THR A 111 -25.12 4.09 -5.77
N CYS A 112 -24.42 3.87 -6.86
CA CYS A 112 -23.02 3.50 -6.89
C CYS A 112 -22.19 4.77 -6.87
N ASP A 113 -22.08 5.35 -5.68
CA ASP A 113 -21.22 6.50 -5.48
C ASP A 113 -19.76 6.04 -5.44
N TRP A 114 -19.16 5.93 -6.62
CA TRP A 114 -17.72 5.77 -6.79
C TRP A 114 -16.96 7.05 -6.47
N THR A 115 -17.68 8.17 -6.28
CA THR A 115 -17.13 9.40 -5.74
C THR A 115 -17.28 9.42 -4.23
N VAL A 116 -16.46 8.61 -3.55
CA VAL A 116 -15.83 9.17 -2.34
C VAL A 116 -14.86 10.25 -2.83
N THR A 117 -15.39 11.39 -3.26
CA THR A 117 -14.56 12.60 -3.30
C THR A 117 -14.29 12.94 -1.83
N PRO A 118 -13.04 13.27 -1.47
CA PRO A 118 -12.65 13.59 -0.10
C PRO A 118 -13.17 14.99 0.31
N ASP A 119 -14.46 15.24 0.17
CA ASP A 119 -15.09 16.53 0.49
C ASP A 119 -15.24 16.77 1.99
N GLU A 120 -14.89 15.79 2.84
CA GLU A 120 -14.81 15.99 4.30
C GLU A 120 -13.51 15.50 4.92
N CYS A 121 -12.44 15.32 4.13
CA CYS A 121 -11.14 15.36 4.76
C CYS A 121 -10.92 16.77 5.24
N PRO A 122 -10.54 16.97 6.53
CA PRO A 122 -10.14 18.29 6.95
C PRO A 122 -9.03 18.69 5.98
N THR A 123 -9.36 19.57 5.06
CA THR A 123 -8.38 20.49 4.52
C THR A 123 -7.87 21.16 5.76
N TRP A 124 -6.75 20.64 6.30
CA TRP A 124 -5.92 21.45 7.16
C TRP A 124 -5.73 22.72 6.35
N GLU A 125 -6.37 23.77 6.87
CA GLU A 125 -6.71 24.99 6.15
C GLU A 125 -5.55 25.42 5.28
N PRO A 126 -5.78 25.90 4.04
CA PRO A 126 -4.78 26.03 2.97
C PRO A 126 -3.43 26.37 3.55
N SER A 127 -2.67 25.33 3.85
CA SER A 127 -1.48 25.53 4.62
C SER A 127 -0.48 26.08 3.63
N THR A 128 0.23 27.13 4.04
CA THR A 128 1.33 27.72 3.27
C THR A 128 2.53 26.77 3.18
N ASP A 129 2.26 25.47 3.30
CA ASP A 129 3.22 24.41 3.55
C ASP A 129 3.81 23.99 2.22
N ASN A 130 5.12 24.06 2.19
CA ASN A 130 5.94 23.75 1.05
C ASN A 130 6.55 22.35 1.21
N CYS A 131 5.80 21.41 1.78
CA CYS A 131 6.29 20.05 1.99
C CYS A 131 6.47 19.30 0.66
N THR A 132 7.69 18.88 0.36
CA THR A 132 8.04 18.14 -0.87
C THR A 132 8.01 16.62 -0.69
N SER A 133 7.81 16.13 0.54
CA SER A 133 7.77 14.71 0.83
C SER A 133 6.40 14.11 0.48
N ILE A 134 6.36 13.20 -0.49
CA ILE A 134 5.13 12.46 -0.89
C ILE A 134 4.49 11.67 0.27
N TYR A 135 5.29 11.39 1.31
CA TYR A 135 4.90 10.67 2.51
C TYR A 135 4.46 11.59 3.65
N ALA A 136 4.24 12.87 3.41
CA ALA A 136 3.66 13.77 4.39
C ALA A 136 2.16 13.97 4.13
N CYS A 137 1.38 14.11 5.20
CA CYS A 137 -0.05 14.39 5.16
C CYS A 137 -0.35 15.64 4.33
N ASN A 138 0.49 16.66 4.47
CA ASN A 138 0.45 17.93 3.77
C ASN A 138 1.40 17.99 2.55
N TYR A 139 1.68 16.86 1.89
CA TYR A 139 2.46 16.87 0.65
C TYR A 139 1.86 17.82 -0.38
N ASN A 140 2.69 18.72 -0.90
CA ASN A 140 2.35 19.67 -1.93
C ASN A 140 3.14 19.33 -3.22
N PRO A 141 2.49 18.86 -4.29
CA PRO A 141 3.18 18.48 -5.53
C PRO A 141 3.79 19.68 -6.28
N GLU A 142 3.37 20.91 -5.97
CA GLU A 142 3.94 22.14 -6.53
C GLU A 142 5.08 22.69 -5.68
N ALA A 143 5.36 22.11 -4.50
CA ALA A 143 6.49 22.50 -3.69
C ALA A 143 7.80 22.04 -4.34
N THR A 144 8.73 22.98 -4.50
CA THR A 144 10.07 22.73 -5.07
C THR A 144 11.18 22.81 -4.03
N ILE A 145 10.88 23.37 -2.86
CA ILE A 145 11.78 23.52 -1.72
C ILE A 145 10.98 23.17 -0.48
N ASP A 146 11.47 22.21 0.30
CA ASP A 146 10.91 21.85 1.59
C ASP A 146 11.13 22.98 2.60
N ASP A 147 10.05 23.42 3.24
CA ASP A 147 10.08 24.43 4.30
C ASP A 147 10.10 23.83 5.71
N GLY A 148 10.16 22.50 5.82
CA GLY A 148 10.17 21.77 7.08
C GLY A 148 8.81 21.71 7.77
N SER A 149 7.73 22.06 7.08
CA SER A 149 6.35 21.97 7.59
C SER A 149 5.74 20.57 7.45
N CYS A 150 6.45 19.61 6.86
CA CYS A 150 5.94 18.25 6.61
C CYS A 150 5.37 17.59 7.88
N VAL A 151 4.09 17.21 7.82
CA VAL A 151 3.39 16.46 8.87
C VAL A 151 3.38 14.98 8.49
N PHE A 152 3.95 14.12 9.33
CA PHE A 152 4.05 12.68 9.07
C PHE A 152 3.11 11.83 9.93
N GLU A 153 2.40 12.45 10.88
CA GLU A 153 1.51 11.76 11.81
C GLU A 153 0.06 12.16 11.58
N GLY A 154 -0.87 11.24 11.84
CA GLY A 154 -2.30 11.55 11.86
C GLY A 154 -3.05 11.46 10.53
N CYS A 155 -2.40 11.02 9.45
CA CYS A 155 -3.09 10.58 8.23
C CYS A 155 -2.72 9.13 7.83
N GLY A 156 -2.27 8.35 8.80
CA GLY A 156 -2.35 6.90 8.72
C GLY A 156 -3.76 6.46 9.08
N GLY A 157 -4.30 5.52 8.32
CA GLY A 157 -5.62 4.95 8.52
C GLY A 157 -5.85 3.85 7.48
N CYS A 158 -7.08 3.34 7.41
CA CYS A 158 -7.39 2.35 6.41
C CYS A 158 -7.63 3.01 5.05
N THR A 159 -6.76 2.78 4.06
CA THR A 159 -6.95 3.31 2.69
C THR A 159 -7.72 2.35 1.78
N TRP A 160 -8.07 1.15 2.27
CA TRP A 160 -8.90 0.18 1.55
C TRP A 160 -10.37 0.63 1.54
N PRO A 161 -10.96 1.03 0.40
CA PRO A 161 -12.32 1.55 0.33
C PRO A 161 -13.41 0.57 0.80
N CYS A 162 -13.07 -0.71 0.93
CA CYS A 162 -14.00 -1.75 1.34
C CYS A 162 -13.93 -2.10 2.84
N ALA A 163 -12.96 -1.56 3.58
CA ALA A 163 -12.87 -1.80 5.02
C ALA A 163 -14.02 -1.12 5.76
N ASP A 164 -14.50 -1.74 6.84
CA ASP A 164 -15.55 -1.15 7.69
C ASP A 164 -15.13 0.18 8.32
N ASN A 165 -13.82 0.39 8.43
CA ASN A 165 -13.20 1.62 8.91
C ASN A 165 -12.37 2.33 7.82
N TYR A 166 -12.76 2.19 6.54
CA TYR A 166 -12.15 2.98 5.47
C TYR A 166 -12.13 4.46 5.85
N ASP A 167 -10.94 5.04 5.81
CA ASP A 167 -10.70 6.45 6.06
C ASP A 167 -10.29 7.12 4.73
N PRO A 168 -11.17 7.92 4.10
CA PRO A 168 -10.84 8.62 2.86
C PRO A 168 -9.74 9.67 3.05
N CYS A 169 -9.35 9.96 4.29
CA CYS A 169 -8.30 10.91 4.67
C CYS A 169 -6.99 10.23 5.04
N ALA A 170 -6.98 8.89 5.08
CA ALA A 170 -5.77 8.12 5.21
C ALA A 170 -4.97 8.22 3.91
N ARG A 171 -3.73 8.71 4.03
CA ARG A 171 -2.78 8.82 2.93
C ARG A 171 -1.90 7.57 2.82
N TRP A 172 -1.82 6.80 3.90
CA TRP A 172 -1.06 5.56 3.98
C TRP A 172 -1.79 4.55 4.85
N GLU A 173 -1.65 3.29 4.47
CA GLU A 173 -2.14 2.17 5.25
C GLU A 173 -1.42 2.09 6.59
N ASP A 174 -2.18 2.05 7.67
CA ASP A 174 -1.67 1.87 9.03
C ASP A 174 -2.02 0.48 9.62
N GLU A 175 -2.43 -0.45 8.76
CA GLU A 175 -2.87 -1.81 9.11
C GLU A 175 -4.07 -1.85 10.06
N THR A 176 -4.78 -0.74 10.27
CA THR A 176 -5.97 -0.72 11.12
C THR A 176 -7.23 -1.21 10.41
N CYS A 177 -7.16 -1.52 9.12
CA CYS A 177 -8.31 -1.98 8.34
C CYS A 177 -9.05 -3.15 9.01
N GLN A 178 -10.33 -2.94 9.27
CA GLN A 178 -11.25 -3.90 9.82
C GLN A 178 -12.11 -4.44 8.71
N PHE A 179 -12.13 -5.77 8.62
CA PHE A 179 -12.93 -6.53 7.68
C PHE A 179 -13.82 -7.48 8.49
N LEU A 180 -14.87 -6.93 9.09
CA LEU A 180 -15.84 -7.66 9.88
C LEU A 180 -16.78 -8.44 8.94
N LEU A 181 -16.80 -9.76 9.12
CA LEU A 181 -17.69 -10.68 8.41
C LEU A 181 -19.21 -10.39 8.62
N SER A 182 -19.57 -9.44 9.50
CA SER A 182 -20.95 -9.16 9.91
C SER A 182 -21.57 -7.93 9.26
N SER A 183 -20.84 -7.17 8.45
CA SER A 183 -21.32 -5.96 7.76
C SER A 183 -20.94 -5.99 6.28
N ASN A 184 -21.14 -7.12 5.59
CA ASN A 184 -20.83 -7.25 4.15
C ASN A 184 -19.41 -6.74 3.78
N GLY A 185 -18.47 -6.85 4.72
CA GLY A 185 -17.11 -6.33 4.61
C GLY A 185 -16.33 -7.04 3.51
N CYS A 186 -15.67 -6.25 2.67
CA CYS A 186 -14.77 -6.64 1.59
C CYS A 186 -14.97 -8.04 1.00
N ILE A 187 -15.67 -8.08 -0.11
CA ILE A 187 -15.34 -9.06 -1.15
C ILE A 187 -14.46 -8.29 -2.14
N PRO A 188 -13.35 -8.88 -2.63
CA PRO A 188 -12.43 -8.22 -3.56
C PRO A 188 -13.22 -7.57 -4.69
N ILE A 189 -12.81 -6.38 -5.13
CA ILE A 189 -13.57 -5.54 -6.08
C ILE A 189 -14.11 -6.42 -7.22
N GLY A 190 -15.44 -6.56 -7.22
CA GLY A 190 -16.20 -7.69 -7.77
C GLY A 190 -17.52 -7.90 -6.99
N GLN A 191 -17.55 -7.51 -5.71
CA GLN A 191 -18.78 -7.37 -4.92
C GLN A 191 -18.77 -6.05 -4.12
N SER A 192 -18.62 -4.93 -4.83
CA SER A 192 -19.15 -3.66 -4.31
C SER A 192 -20.68 -3.76 -4.29
N ALA A 193 -21.35 -2.85 -3.58
CA ALA A 193 -22.78 -2.58 -3.72
C ALA A 193 -23.20 -2.11 -5.15
N CYS A 194 -22.37 -2.42 -6.16
CA CYS A 194 -22.41 -2.03 -7.55
C CYS A 194 -22.08 -3.19 -8.51
N ASN A 195 -21.94 -4.42 -8.01
CA ASN A 195 -21.88 -5.59 -8.89
C ASN A 195 -23.19 -5.78 -9.71
N ALA A 196 -24.26 -5.09 -9.31
CA ALA A 196 -25.52 -5.00 -10.03
C ALA A 196 -25.70 -3.72 -10.88
N ASP A 197 -24.71 -2.82 -10.98
CA ASP A 197 -24.70 -1.68 -11.94
C ASP A 197 -24.00 -2.13 -13.24
N PHE A 198 -24.70 -2.92 -14.04
CA PHE A 198 -24.14 -3.52 -15.26
C PHE A 198 -23.91 -2.50 -16.37
N ASN A 199 -24.62 -1.37 -16.35
CA ASN A 199 -24.44 -0.32 -17.37
C ASN A 199 -23.44 0.78 -16.95
N HIS A 200 -22.91 0.69 -15.73
CA HIS A 200 -21.88 1.55 -15.16
C HIS A 200 -22.27 3.04 -15.15
N ASN A 201 -23.54 3.35 -14.90
CA ASN A 201 -24.01 4.73 -14.80
C ASN A 201 -23.97 5.28 -13.36
N GLY A 202 -23.50 4.49 -12.41
CA GLY A 202 -23.45 4.88 -11.00
C GLY A 202 -24.77 4.64 -10.27
N SER A 203 -25.71 3.85 -10.79
CA SER A 203 -26.98 3.55 -10.12
C SER A 203 -27.54 2.19 -10.52
N ILE A 204 -28.05 1.41 -9.56
CA ILE A 204 -28.70 0.12 -9.83
C ILE A 204 -30.17 0.38 -10.13
N GLU A 205 -30.53 0.38 -11.41
CA GLU A 205 -31.85 0.76 -11.87
C GLU A 205 -32.47 -0.27 -12.81
N THR A 206 -33.56 0.12 -13.47
CA THR A 206 -34.23 -0.73 -14.45
C THR A 206 -33.33 -1.04 -15.65
N GLY A 207 -32.39 -0.13 -15.99
CA GLY A 207 -31.38 -0.39 -17.03
C GLY A 207 -30.56 -1.64 -16.73
N ASP A 208 -30.13 -1.79 -15.48
CA ASP A 208 -29.36 -2.92 -15.00
C ASP A 208 -30.19 -4.18 -14.88
N LEU A 209 -31.43 -4.06 -14.40
CA LEU A 209 -32.36 -5.20 -14.36
C LEU A 209 -32.58 -5.79 -15.76
N LEU A 210 -32.71 -4.93 -16.78
CA LEU A 210 -32.88 -5.38 -18.16
C LEU A 210 -31.63 -6.08 -18.70
N ILE A 211 -30.44 -5.64 -18.27
CA ILE A 211 -29.18 -6.30 -18.61
C ILE A 211 -29.10 -7.66 -17.92
N LEU A 212 -29.37 -7.76 -16.62
CA LEU A 212 -29.44 -9.03 -15.88
C LEU A 212 -30.40 -10.03 -16.52
N LEU A 213 -31.61 -9.58 -16.84
CA LEU A 213 -32.63 -10.43 -17.46
C LEU A 213 -32.27 -10.83 -18.90
N SER A 214 -31.44 -10.06 -19.60
CA SER A 214 -30.95 -10.43 -20.93
C SER A 214 -29.95 -11.59 -20.89
N LEU A 215 -29.35 -11.85 -19.73
CA LEU A 215 -28.32 -12.86 -19.50
C LEU A 215 -28.88 -14.11 -18.80
N TYR A 216 -30.16 -14.06 -18.41
CA TYR A 216 -30.87 -15.12 -17.70
C TYR A 216 -30.80 -16.48 -18.41
N GLY A 217 -30.36 -17.51 -17.69
CA GLY A 217 -30.22 -18.88 -18.18
C GLY A 217 -28.90 -19.14 -18.91
N SER A 218 -27.97 -18.19 -18.93
CA SER A 218 -26.61 -18.42 -19.44
C SER A 218 -25.81 -19.27 -18.44
N LEU A 219 -25.08 -20.26 -18.96
CA LEU A 219 -24.14 -21.05 -18.20
C LEU A 219 -22.75 -20.45 -18.37
N LEU A 220 -22.06 -20.22 -17.26
CA LEU A 220 -20.73 -19.65 -17.23
C LEU A 220 -19.75 -20.82 -17.21
N ILE A 221 -18.98 -20.94 -18.29
CA ILE A 221 -17.99 -22.01 -18.50
C ILE A 221 -16.60 -21.41 -18.38
#